data_AF-K0TEL3-F1
#
_entry.id   AF-K0TEL3-F1
#
_cell.length_a   1.000
_cell.length_b   1.000
_cell.length_c   1.000
_cell.angle_alpha   90.00
_cell.angle_beta   90.00
_cell.angle_gamma   90.00
#
_symmetry.space_group_name_H-M   'P 1'
#
loop_
_entity.id
_entity.type
_entity.pdbx_description
1 polymer ?
#
loop_
_entity_poly.entity_id
_entity_poly.type
_entity_poly.pdbx_seq_one_letter_code
_entity_poly.pdbx_strand_id
1 'polypeptide(L)'
;MLLNPEWEELANQVKGMVKVAYWDTESSGPVPQILGQIQGTPTIKLVKPKRKGKNNKQKNVLDYQMERKAHDLKEFALQSMPNFVESPKDVEDFERIRAKAKKNEFKYLSTEYRRRVLVVQVSGSNKKLKELFFRFGVILNGNSLLAVPPTEEGSDADDSHNAISYDGKYSLHRLQTFFSEHALDSEVKPKSPTSGEEGKKDEPNVEEKKQKVKTEL
;
A
#
# COMPACT_ATOMS: atom_id res chain seq x y z
N MET A 1 -0.71 -31.44 -18.04
CA MET A 1 -1.29 -30.21 -18.63
C MET A 1 -0.29 -29.06 -18.43
N LEU A 2 0.09 -28.38 -19.49
CA LEU A 2 0.94 -27.17 -19.42
C LEU A 2 0.07 -25.99 -19.00
N LEU A 3 0.49 -25.26 -17.96
CA LEU A 3 -0.24 -24.10 -17.43
C LEU A 3 0.02 -22.82 -18.25
N ASN A 4 1.04 -22.84 -19.12
CA ASN A 4 1.57 -21.66 -19.81
C ASN A 4 0.53 -20.77 -20.52
N PRO A 5 -0.40 -21.28 -21.35
CA PRO A 5 -1.36 -20.40 -22.04
C PRO A 5 -2.32 -19.69 -21.07
N GLU A 6 -2.87 -20.40 -20.08
CA GLU A 6 -3.72 -19.84 -19.03
C GLU A 6 -2.96 -18.81 -18.17
N TRP A 7 -1.65 -19.02 -17.98
CA TRP A 7 -0.79 -18.14 -17.19
C TRP A 7 -0.44 -16.83 -17.93
N GLU A 8 -0.20 -16.90 -19.24
CA GLU A 8 -0.02 -15.73 -20.10
C GLU A 8 -1.32 -14.94 -20.26
N GLU A 9 -2.46 -15.61 -20.43
CA GLU A 9 -3.77 -14.95 -20.45
C GLU A 9 -4.05 -14.24 -19.12
N LEU A 10 -3.86 -14.93 -17.98
CA LEU A 10 -3.96 -14.32 -16.65
C LEU A 10 -3.10 -13.06 -16.55
N ALA A 11 -1.81 -13.13 -16.92
CA ALA A 11 -0.87 -12.02 -16.84
C ALA A 11 -1.32 -10.81 -17.68
N ASN A 12 -1.92 -11.04 -18.84
CA ASN A 12 -2.52 -9.99 -19.67
C ASN A 12 -3.78 -9.40 -19.01
N GLN A 13 -4.69 -10.24 -18.49
CA GLN A 13 -5.94 -9.80 -17.88
C GLN A 13 -5.76 -9.03 -16.56
N VAL A 14 -4.70 -9.29 -15.79
CA VAL A 14 -4.40 -8.61 -14.50
C VAL A 14 -3.26 -7.59 -14.60
N LYS A 15 -2.83 -7.25 -15.83
CA LYS A 15 -1.70 -6.34 -16.09
C LYS A 15 -1.91 -4.99 -15.38
N GLY A 16 -0.92 -4.59 -14.58
CA GLY A 16 -0.98 -3.36 -13.79
C GLY A 16 -1.90 -3.42 -12.56
N MET A 17 -2.46 -4.59 -12.23
CA MET A 17 -3.22 -4.81 -10.99
C MET A 17 -2.55 -5.86 -10.09
N VAL A 18 -2.02 -6.92 -10.68
CA VAL A 18 -1.32 -8.01 -9.97
C VAL A 18 -0.01 -8.30 -10.72
N LYS A 19 1.08 -8.49 -9.97
CA LYS A 19 2.36 -8.93 -10.54
C LYS A 19 2.33 -10.45 -10.65
N VAL A 20 2.27 -10.96 -11.88
CA VAL A 20 2.36 -12.39 -12.21
C VAL A 20 3.82 -12.72 -12.52
N ALA A 21 4.32 -13.81 -11.96
CA ALA A 21 5.67 -14.31 -12.17
C ALA A 21 5.67 -15.84 -11.98
N TYR A 22 6.58 -16.54 -12.65
CA TYR A 22 6.83 -17.95 -12.43
C TYR A 22 8.23 -18.16 -11.82
N TRP A 23 8.44 -19.33 -11.22
CA TRP A 23 9.75 -19.79 -10.78
C TRP A 23 9.92 -21.21 -11.28
N ASP A 24 10.96 -21.46 -12.06
CA ASP A 24 11.27 -22.80 -12.55
C ASP A 24 12.21 -23.49 -11.55
N THR A 25 11.76 -24.57 -10.95
CA THR A 25 12.53 -25.35 -9.96
C THR A 25 13.72 -26.10 -10.56
N GLU A 26 13.75 -26.29 -11.89
CA GLU A 26 14.84 -26.99 -12.58
C GLU A 26 15.93 -26.00 -13.03
N SER A 27 15.55 -24.81 -13.50
CA SER A 27 16.51 -23.82 -14.06
C SER A 27 16.80 -22.59 -13.19
N SER A 28 15.89 -22.17 -12.30
CA SER A 28 16.01 -20.86 -11.61
C SER A 28 16.79 -20.90 -10.29
N GLY A 29 17.23 -22.09 -9.84
CA GLY A 29 17.95 -22.26 -8.58
C GLY A 29 17.05 -22.35 -7.34
N PRO A 30 17.58 -22.11 -6.13
CA PRO A 30 16.89 -22.41 -4.88
C PRO A 30 15.63 -21.56 -4.70
N VAL A 31 14.52 -22.23 -4.39
CA VAL A 31 13.20 -21.60 -4.21
C VAL A 31 13.27 -20.46 -3.19
N PRO A 32 12.72 -19.26 -3.50
CA PRO A 32 12.67 -18.14 -2.58
C PRO A 32 12.02 -18.52 -1.24
N GLN A 33 12.74 -18.34 -0.13
CA GLN A 33 12.30 -18.70 1.23
C GLN A 33 10.88 -18.24 1.58
N ILE A 34 10.45 -17.10 1.02
CA ILE A 34 9.12 -16.52 1.21
C ILE A 34 7.98 -17.46 0.75
N LEU A 35 8.21 -18.31 -0.25
CA LEU A 35 7.22 -19.26 -0.78
C LEU A 35 7.06 -20.51 0.10
N GLY A 36 7.98 -20.73 1.03
CA GLY A 36 8.04 -21.94 1.87
C GLY A 36 8.44 -23.19 1.07
N GLN A 37 8.09 -24.35 1.61
CA GLN A 37 8.29 -25.63 0.94
C GLN A 37 7.29 -25.79 -0.23
N ILE A 38 7.77 -26.28 -1.36
CA ILE A 38 6.95 -26.66 -2.51
C ILE A 38 6.87 -28.19 -2.53
N GLN A 39 5.67 -28.76 -2.42
CA GLN A 39 5.45 -30.20 -2.33
C GLN A 39 5.17 -30.87 -3.68
N GLY A 40 5.13 -30.11 -4.77
CA GLY A 40 4.95 -30.61 -6.14
C GLY A 40 4.84 -29.48 -7.16
N THR A 41 4.95 -29.81 -8.44
CA THR A 41 4.82 -28.86 -9.55
C THR A 41 3.64 -29.24 -10.46
N PRO A 42 2.91 -28.26 -11.03
CA PRO A 42 2.96 -26.84 -10.75
C PRO A 42 2.22 -26.48 -9.44
N THR A 43 2.85 -25.66 -8.58
CA THR A 43 2.20 -25.09 -7.37
C THR A 43 2.01 -23.59 -7.56
N ILE A 44 0.79 -23.10 -7.34
CA ILE A 44 0.42 -21.68 -7.51
C ILE A 44 0.27 -21.06 -6.11
N LYS A 45 0.98 -19.98 -5.84
CA LYS A 45 0.97 -19.26 -4.56
C LYS A 45 0.77 -17.76 -4.78
N LEU A 46 -0.12 -17.14 -4.02
CA LEU A 46 -0.32 -15.68 -3.99
C LEU A 46 0.43 -15.06 -2.81
N VAL A 47 1.39 -14.19 -3.11
CA VAL A 47 2.16 -13.44 -2.12
C VAL A 47 1.56 -12.03 -1.97
N LYS A 48 0.93 -11.72 -0.83
CA LYS A 48 0.26 -10.42 -0.59
C LYS A 48 0.75 -9.67 0.65
N PRO A 49 0.83 -8.32 0.64
CA PRO A 49 1.27 -7.54 1.80
C PRO A 49 0.41 -7.77 3.06
N LYS A 50 1.04 -8.08 4.20
CA LYS A 50 0.33 -8.29 5.48
C LYS A 50 -0.39 -7.00 5.92
N ARG A 51 -1.70 -7.05 6.21
CA ARG A 51 -2.52 -5.85 6.52
C ARG A 51 -1.93 -5.06 7.69
N LYS A 52 -1.69 -5.75 8.82
CA LYS A 52 -1.03 -5.23 10.05
C LYS A 52 0.51 -5.36 10.04
N GLY A 53 1.13 -5.55 8.87
CA GLY A 53 2.59 -5.69 8.77
C GLY A 53 3.34 -4.39 9.11
N LYS A 54 4.42 -4.48 9.92
CA LYS A 54 5.24 -3.33 10.35
C LYS A 54 5.91 -2.62 9.17
N ASN A 55 6.35 -3.37 8.14
CA ASN A 55 6.93 -2.89 6.88
C ASN A 55 6.30 -3.62 5.68
N ASN A 56 6.38 -3.07 4.48
CA ASN A 56 5.89 -3.71 3.24
C ASN A 56 6.63 -5.03 2.90
N LYS A 57 7.81 -5.27 3.51
CA LYS A 57 8.54 -6.56 3.45
C LYS A 57 7.76 -7.73 4.04
N GLN A 58 6.84 -7.50 4.98
CA GLN A 58 6.03 -8.58 5.58
C GLN A 58 4.87 -8.94 4.65
N LYS A 59 4.95 -10.11 4.03
CA LYS A 59 3.89 -10.70 3.19
C LYS A 59 3.24 -11.89 3.88
N ASN A 60 2.01 -12.19 3.49
CA ASN A 60 1.37 -13.48 3.70
C ASN A 60 1.41 -14.24 2.37
N VAL A 61 1.62 -15.55 2.41
CA VAL A 61 1.50 -16.43 1.25
C VAL A 61 0.23 -17.27 1.40
N LEU A 62 -0.52 -17.40 0.31
CA LEU A 62 -1.72 -18.21 0.22
C LEU A 62 -1.56 -19.21 -0.92
N ASP A 63 -1.91 -20.46 -0.67
CA ASP A 63 -1.83 -21.52 -1.66
C ASP A 63 -3.14 -21.57 -2.45
N TYR A 64 -3.02 -21.70 -3.77
CA TYR A 64 -4.17 -21.80 -4.66
C TYR A 64 -4.45 -23.26 -5.01
N GLN A 65 -5.62 -23.74 -4.61
CA GLN A 65 -6.06 -25.14 -4.76
C GLN A 65 -7.36 -25.27 -5.57
N MET A 66 -7.78 -24.20 -6.27
CA MET A 66 -9.00 -24.18 -7.09
C MET A 66 -8.67 -24.46 -8.57
N GLU A 67 -9.66 -24.33 -9.46
CA GLU A 67 -9.50 -24.64 -10.88
C GLU A 67 -8.44 -23.75 -11.55
N ARG A 68 -7.62 -24.34 -12.43
CA ARG A 68 -6.39 -23.72 -12.95
C ARG A 68 -6.61 -22.95 -14.27
N LYS A 69 -7.78 -22.35 -14.43
CA LYS A 69 -8.14 -21.47 -15.56
C LYS A 69 -7.82 -20.00 -15.26
N ALA A 70 -7.54 -19.22 -16.30
CA ALA A 70 -7.22 -17.80 -16.21
C ALA A 70 -8.32 -16.99 -15.51
N HIS A 71 -9.59 -17.34 -15.75
CA HIS A 71 -10.76 -16.72 -15.10
C HIS A 71 -10.70 -16.81 -13.57
N ASP A 72 -10.58 -18.03 -13.03
CA ASP A 72 -10.68 -18.28 -11.59
C ASP A 72 -9.43 -17.81 -10.86
N LEU A 73 -8.26 -17.92 -11.51
CA LEU A 73 -7.00 -17.35 -11.04
C LEU A 73 -7.09 -15.82 -10.93
N LYS A 74 -7.69 -15.14 -11.91
CA LYS A 74 -7.92 -13.69 -11.89
C LYS A 74 -8.89 -13.31 -10.78
N GLU A 75 -10.03 -13.98 -10.68
CA GLU A 75 -11.02 -13.68 -9.66
C GLU A 75 -10.41 -13.86 -8.26
N PHE A 76 -9.74 -14.98 -8.00
CA PHE A 76 -9.03 -15.21 -6.76
C PHE A 76 -7.99 -14.13 -6.45
N ALA A 77 -7.20 -13.71 -7.45
CA ALA A 77 -6.18 -12.68 -7.27
C ALA A 77 -6.79 -11.30 -6.96
N LEU A 78 -7.87 -10.92 -7.66
CA LEU A 78 -8.58 -9.66 -7.46
C LEU A 78 -9.34 -9.62 -6.12
N GLN A 79 -10.03 -10.70 -5.74
CA GLN A 79 -10.68 -10.84 -4.44
C GLN A 79 -9.65 -10.80 -3.31
N SER A 80 -8.57 -11.59 -3.43
CA SER A 80 -7.52 -11.68 -2.42
C SER A 80 -6.67 -10.43 -2.25
N MET A 81 -6.66 -9.51 -3.23
CA MET A 81 -5.94 -8.24 -3.16
C MET A 81 -6.36 -7.45 -1.90
N PRO A 82 -5.41 -6.93 -1.11
CA PRO A 82 -5.74 -6.28 0.16
C PRO A 82 -6.43 -4.93 -0.05
N ASN A 83 -7.64 -4.77 0.50
CA ASN A 83 -8.32 -3.47 0.54
C ASN A 83 -7.69 -2.57 1.61
N PHE A 84 -6.69 -1.78 1.22
CA PHE A 84 -6.25 -0.61 1.97
C PHE A 84 -7.23 0.51 1.64
N VAL A 85 -8.40 0.52 2.28
CA VAL A 85 -9.58 1.34 1.93
C VAL A 85 -10.22 1.97 3.18
N GLU A 86 -10.43 3.29 3.18
CA GLU A 86 -11.09 4.07 4.24
C GLU A 86 -12.11 5.03 3.62
N SER A 87 -13.32 5.02 4.19
CA SER A 87 -14.47 5.81 3.76
C SER A 87 -15.08 6.45 5.01
N PRO A 88 -15.08 7.79 5.13
CA PRO A 88 -15.51 8.47 6.34
C PRO A 88 -17.03 8.41 6.49
N LYS A 89 -17.51 8.41 7.73
CA LYS A 89 -18.96 8.45 8.04
C LYS A 89 -19.51 9.86 8.19
N ASP A 90 -18.69 10.80 8.63
CA ASP A 90 -19.01 12.21 8.85
C ASP A 90 -17.74 13.08 8.75
N VAL A 91 -17.88 14.40 8.89
CA VAL A 91 -16.79 15.38 8.77
C VAL A 91 -15.71 15.14 9.83
N GLU A 92 -16.09 14.81 11.07
CA GLU A 92 -15.13 14.49 12.14
C GLU A 92 -14.37 13.19 11.86
N ASP A 93 -15.02 12.17 11.30
CA ASP A 93 -14.34 10.94 10.85
C ASP A 93 -13.40 11.22 9.68
N PHE A 94 -13.77 12.10 8.73
CA PHE A 94 -12.88 12.57 7.67
C PHE A 94 -11.65 13.30 8.25
N GLU A 95 -11.82 14.29 9.13
CA GLU A 95 -10.68 15.00 9.72
C GLU A 95 -9.84 14.07 10.62
N ARG A 96 -10.44 13.08 11.29
CA ARG A 96 -9.68 12.05 12.01
C ARG A 96 -8.90 11.13 11.06
N ILE A 97 -9.45 10.74 9.91
CA ILE A 97 -8.76 9.94 8.88
C ILE A 97 -7.64 10.76 8.24
N ARG A 98 -7.89 12.05 7.99
CA ARG A 98 -6.92 13.03 7.46
C ARG A 98 -5.78 13.31 8.43
N ALA A 99 -6.05 13.60 9.70
CA ALA A 99 -5.01 13.72 10.74
C ALA A 99 -4.27 12.39 10.97
N LYS A 100 -4.90 11.25 10.70
CA LYS A 100 -4.24 9.93 10.71
C LYS A 100 -3.42 9.65 9.45
N ALA A 101 -3.47 10.48 8.39
CA ALA A 101 -3.04 10.27 6.99
C ALA A 101 -2.01 9.15 6.75
N LYS A 102 -2.45 7.89 6.87
CA LYS A 102 -1.65 6.68 6.61
C LYS A 102 -2.51 5.60 5.97
N LYS A 103 -2.67 5.73 4.63
CA LYS A 103 -3.41 4.91 3.64
C LYS A 103 -4.95 5.17 3.56
N ASN A 104 -5.60 5.25 2.38
CA ASN A 104 -6.27 4.07 1.74
C ASN A 104 -7.25 4.34 0.50
N GLU A 105 -7.27 3.54 -0.62
CA GLU A 105 -8.23 3.47 -1.79
C GLU A 105 -7.98 4.38 -3.03
N PHE A 106 -7.36 3.98 -4.14
CA PHE A 106 -7.73 2.82 -4.95
C PHE A 106 -7.04 1.52 -4.54
N LYS A 107 -7.69 0.36 -4.65
CA LYS A 107 -7.18 -0.95 -4.16
C LYS A 107 -5.77 -1.31 -4.65
N TYR A 108 -5.46 -1.06 -5.92
CA TYR A 108 -4.11 -1.23 -6.47
C TYR A 108 -3.16 -0.11 -6.04
N LEU A 109 -3.51 1.17 -6.25
CA LEU A 109 -2.62 2.31 -5.94
C LEU A 109 -2.33 2.44 -4.43
N SER A 110 -3.29 2.13 -3.56
CA SER A 110 -3.09 2.03 -2.10
C SER A 110 -2.26 0.81 -1.66
N THR A 111 -2.07 -0.18 -2.55
CA THR A 111 -1.13 -1.29 -2.37
C THR A 111 0.27 -0.93 -2.90
N GLU A 112 0.37 -0.18 -4.01
CA GLU A 112 1.62 0.28 -4.65
C GLU A 112 2.26 1.48 -3.90
N TYR A 113 1.46 2.48 -3.57
CA TYR A 113 1.79 3.66 -2.76
C TYR A 113 1.41 3.48 -1.28
N ARG A 114 1.38 2.23 -0.82
CA ARG A 114 1.07 1.87 0.58
C ARG A 114 1.99 2.62 1.54
N ARG A 115 1.42 3.56 2.33
CA ARG A 115 2.12 4.46 3.28
C ARG A 115 2.99 5.55 2.64
N ARG A 116 2.79 5.78 1.35
CA ARG A 116 3.26 6.97 0.63
C ARG A 116 2.11 7.92 0.31
N VAL A 117 0.89 7.39 0.20
CA VAL A 117 -0.36 8.15 0.08
C VAL A 117 -1.40 7.61 1.07
N LEU A 118 -2.16 8.49 1.73
CA LEU A 118 -3.51 8.21 2.23
C LEU A 118 -4.50 8.67 1.18
N VAL A 119 -5.25 7.74 0.61
CA VAL A 119 -6.47 8.09 -0.12
C VAL A 119 -7.68 7.95 0.81
N VAL A 120 -8.82 8.47 0.37
CA VAL A 120 -10.10 8.40 1.07
C VAL A 120 -11.19 8.39 0.01
N GLN A 121 -12.20 7.52 0.15
CA GLN A 121 -13.38 7.57 -0.73
C GLN A 121 -14.57 8.20 0.01
N VAL A 122 -15.03 9.36 -0.47
CA VAL A 122 -16.19 10.10 0.07
C VAL A 122 -17.38 9.92 -0.88
N SER A 123 -18.55 9.54 -0.35
CA SER A 123 -19.77 9.35 -1.15
C SER A 123 -20.74 10.53 -1.00
N GLY A 124 -21.18 11.10 -2.13
CA GLY A 124 -22.10 12.25 -2.18
C GLY A 124 -23.53 11.96 -1.69
N SER A 125 -23.87 10.68 -1.46
CA SER A 125 -25.18 10.29 -0.91
C SER A 125 -25.37 10.67 0.56
N ASN A 126 -24.28 10.87 1.31
CA ASN A 126 -24.34 11.19 2.73
C ASN A 126 -24.49 12.70 2.97
N LYS A 127 -25.65 13.11 3.50
CA LYS A 127 -25.94 14.52 3.83
C LYS A 127 -24.89 15.16 4.74
N LYS A 128 -24.29 14.40 5.67
CA LYS A 128 -23.26 14.90 6.59
C LYS A 128 -21.92 15.20 5.90
N LEU A 129 -21.64 14.56 4.77
CA LEU A 129 -20.38 14.75 4.05
C LEU A 129 -20.48 15.84 2.98
N LYS A 130 -21.68 16.36 2.67
CA LYS A 130 -21.90 17.40 1.64
C LYS A 130 -21.06 18.65 1.85
N GLU A 131 -20.81 19.04 3.10
CA GLU A 131 -19.94 20.15 3.47
C GLU A 131 -18.51 20.00 2.94
N LEU A 132 -17.95 18.78 2.94
CA LEU A 132 -16.63 18.52 2.37
C LEU A 132 -16.59 18.78 0.86
N PHE A 133 -17.67 18.46 0.13
CA PHE A 133 -17.74 18.72 -1.30
C PHE A 133 -17.74 20.23 -1.59
N PHE A 134 -18.44 21.03 -0.79
CA PHE A 134 -18.37 22.49 -0.92
C PHE A 134 -16.99 23.04 -0.54
N ARG A 135 -16.42 22.60 0.59
CA ARG A 135 -15.10 23.04 1.06
C ARG A 135 -14.00 22.76 0.04
N PHE A 136 -13.96 21.56 -0.54
CA PHE A 136 -12.95 21.17 -1.54
C PHE A 136 -13.38 21.45 -3.00
N GLY A 137 -14.43 22.23 -3.25
CA GLY A 137 -14.87 22.61 -4.61
C GLY A 137 -15.33 21.45 -5.51
N VAL A 138 -15.73 20.32 -4.92
CA VAL A 138 -16.05 19.07 -5.63
C VAL A 138 -17.46 19.08 -6.23
N ILE A 139 -17.56 18.66 -7.49
CA ILE A 139 -18.84 18.48 -8.19
C ILE A 139 -19.59 17.26 -7.61
N LEU A 140 -20.66 17.53 -6.85
CA LEU A 140 -21.49 16.52 -6.16
C LEU A 140 -22.03 15.35 -7.01
N ASN A 141 -22.10 15.53 -8.34
CA ASN A 141 -22.66 14.57 -9.29
C ASN A 141 -21.59 13.91 -10.19
N GLY A 142 -20.30 14.12 -9.92
CA GLY A 142 -19.19 13.59 -10.71
C GLY A 142 -18.23 12.73 -9.88
N ASN A 143 -17.46 11.90 -10.56
CA ASN A 143 -16.24 11.34 -9.97
C ASN A 143 -15.17 12.44 -10.01
N SER A 144 -14.70 12.85 -8.84
CA SER A 144 -13.57 13.78 -8.69
C SER A 144 -12.48 13.12 -7.84
N LEU A 145 -11.23 13.41 -8.15
CA LEU A 145 -10.06 12.94 -7.43
C LEU A 145 -9.23 14.17 -7.05
N LEU A 146 -8.86 14.24 -5.77
CA LEU A 146 -8.06 15.31 -5.21
C LEU A 146 -6.82 14.72 -4.54
N ALA A 147 -5.67 15.38 -4.71
CA ALA A 147 -4.51 15.20 -3.84
C ALA A 147 -4.46 16.36 -2.85
N VAL A 148 -4.52 16.06 -1.54
CA VAL A 148 -4.38 17.05 -0.48
C VAL A 148 -3.00 16.84 0.15
N PRO A 149 -2.06 17.81 0.05
CA PRO A 149 -0.75 17.68 0.66
C PRO A 149 -0.86 17.63 2.21
N PRO A 150 0.11 17.01 2.90
CA PRO A 150 0.15 17.03 4.35
C PRO A 150 0.49 18.43 4.86
N THR A 151 -0.33 18.97 5.77
CA THR A 151 -0.06 20.23 6.45
C THR A 151 0.99 20.06 7.55
N GLU A 152 1.74 21.11 7.85
CA GLU A 152 2.66 21.12 9.00
C GLU A 152 1.86 21.16 10.32
N GLU A 153 2.34 20.45 11.35
CA GLU A 153 1.66 20.39 12.65
C GLU A 153 1.64 21.80 13.29
N GLY A 154 0.49 22.48 13.24
CA GLY A 154 0.26 23.78 13.88
C GLY A 154 -0.23 24.92 12.98
N SER A 155 -0.47 24.71 11.69
CA SER A 155 -1.06 25.73 10.82
C SER A 155 -2.60 25.65 10.78
N ASP A 156 -3.29 26.69 11.25
CA ASP A 156 -4.76 26.85 11.14
C ASP A 156 -5.25 27.24 9.73
N ALA A 157 -4.46 26.94 8.68
CA ALA A 157 -4.79 27.31 7.31
C ALA A 157 -5.89 26.40 6.73
N ASP A 158 -6.83 26.96 5.97
CA ASP A 158 -7.81 26.14 5.25
C ASP A 158 -7.18 25.52 4.00
N ASP A 159 -6.68 24.30 4.17
CA ASP A 159 -6.00 23.50 3.15
C ASP A 159 -6.85 23.11 1.93
N SER A 160 -8.15 23.46 1.95
CA SER A 160 -9.04 23.38 0.79
C SER A 160 -8.42 24.02 -0.45
N HIS A 161 -7.74 25.16 -0.27
CA HIS A 161 -7.06 25.91 -1.33
C HIS A 161 -5.79 25.24 -1.88
N ASN A 162 -5.18 24.33 -1.11
CA ASN A 162 -3.98 23.59 -1.50
C ASN A 162 -4.30 22.22 -2.13
N ALA A 163 -5.59 21.87 -2.27
CA ALA A 163 -6.01 20.61 -2.88
C ALA A 163 -5.86 20.64 -4.41
N ILE A 164 -5.16 19.65 -4.96
CA ILE A 164 -4.86 19.54 -6.39
C ILE A 164 -5.91 18.63 -7.04
N SER A 165 -6.72 19.17 -7.96
CA SER A 165 -7.70 18.40 -8.74
C SER A 165 -7.03 17.57 -9.83
N TYR A 166 -7.52 16.34 -10.02
CA TYR A 166 -7.21 15.52 -11.18
C TYR A 166 -8.34 15.62 -12.21
N ASP A 167 -8.12 16.44 -13.23
CA ASP A 167 -9.09 16.69 -14.31
C ASP A 167 -8.90 15.73 -15.51
N GLY A 168 -8.04 14.72 -15.36
CA GLY A 168 -7.71 13.77 -16.42
C GLY A 168 -8.71 12.62 -16.58
N LYS A 169 -8.65 11.92 -17.72
CA LYS A 169 -9.43 10.69 -17.93
C LYS A 169 -9.03 9.61 -16.91
N TYR A 170 -10.00 9.04 -16.20
CA TYR A 170 -9.82 7.92 -15.28
C TYR A 170 -9.33 6.67 -16.03
N SER A 171 -8.01 6.50 -16.06
CA SER A 171 -7.31 5.37 -16.68
C SER A 171 -6.13 5.00 -15.78
N LEU A 172 -5.86 3.69 -15.65
CA LEU A 172 -4.88 3.17 -14.69
C LEU A 172 -3.52 3.90 -14.78
N HIS A 173 -2.99 4.06 -15.99
CA HIS A 173 -1.70 4.71 -16.22
C HIS A 173 -1.66 6.16 -15.73
N ARG A 174 -2.64 6.99 -16.09
CA ARG A 174 -2.68 8.39 -15.65
C ARG A 174 -2.90 8.53 -14.14
N LEU A 175 -3.70 7.63 -13.56
CA LEU A 175 -3.88 7.57 -12.11
C LEU A 175 -2.59 7.13 -11.40
N GLN A 176 -1.81 6.22 -11.98
CA GLN A 176 -0.47 5.89 -11.46
C GLN A 176 0.48 7.09 -11.50
N THR A 177 0.48 7.87 -12.59
CA THR A 177 1.28 9.10 -12.73
C THR A 177 0.92 10.13 -11.66
N PHE A 178 -0.36 10.49 -11.55
CA PHE A 178 -0.84 11.43 -10.54
C PHE A 178 -0.53 10.96 -9.11
N PHE A 179 -0.64 9.66 -8.85
CA PHE A 179 -0.23 9.08 -7.57
C PHE A 179 1.28 9.09 -7.33
N SER A 180 2.13 8.94 -8.35
CA SER A 180 3.58 9.08 -8.17
C SER A 180 4.00 10.52 -7.88
N GLU A 181 3.35 11.50 -8.53
CA GLU A 181 3.68 12.93 -8.40
C GLU A 181 3.29 13.52 -7.04
N HIS A 182 2.24 12.98 -6.41
CA HIS A 182 1.75 13.44 -5.11
C HIS A 182 1.94 12.43 -3.97
N ALA A 183 2.74 11.38 -4.18
CA ALA A 183 3.16 10.45 -3.13
C ALA A 183 4.39 10.97 -2.38
N LEU A 184 4.47 10.65 -1.09
CA LEU A 184 5.72 10.78 -0.34
C LEU A 184 6.79 9.85 -0.91
N ASP A 185 8.03 10.33 -1.05
CA ASP A 185 9.15 9.55 -1.60
C ASP A 185 9.42 8.24 -0.85
N SER A 186 9.16 8.22 0.48
CA SER A 186 9.47 7.09 1.35
C SER A 186 8.27 6.62 2.20
N GLU A 187 8.24 5.32 2.54
CA GLU A 187 7.17 4.75 3.38
C GLU A 187 7.22 5.33 4.80
N VAL A 188 6.15 6.02 5.22
CA VAL A 188 6.05 6.49 6.61
C VAL A 188 5.93 5.30 7.55
N LYS A 189 6.92 5.13 8.42
CA LYS A 189 6.94 4.10 9.46
C LYS A 189 5.83 4.37 10.50
N PRO A 190 5.24 3.33 11.11
CA PRO A 190 4.45 3.52 12.33
C PRO A 190 5.39 3.98 13.45
N LYS A 191 5.00 5.00 14.23
CA LYS A 191 5.67 5.30 15.51
C LYS A 191 5.61 4.02 16.36
N SER A 192 6.73 3.61 16.96
CA SER A 192 6.72 2.55 17.98
C SER A 192 5.84 3.01 19.15
N PRO A 193 5.14 2.10 19.85
CA PRO A 193 4.65 2.39 21.18
C PRO A 193 5.86 2.44 22.12
N THR A 194 6.55 3.57 22.12
CA THR A 194 7.58 3.86 23.11
C THR A 194 6.86 4.34 24.38
N SER A 195 7.34 3.85 25.52
CA SER A 195 6.94 4.24 26.87
C SER A 195 6.90 5.75 27.08
N GLY A 196 6.15 6.17 28.11
CA GLY A 196 6.11 7.55 28.58
C GLY A 196 7.47 8.10 29.02
N GLU A 197 7.46 9.40 29.28
CA GLU A 197 8.60 10.28 29.54
C GLU A 197 9.49 9.82 30.70
N GLU A 198 10.81 10.08 30.60
CA GLU A 198 11.51 10.96 31.55
C GLU A 198 12.98 11.22 31.12
N GLY A 199 13.53 12.37 31.52
CA GLY A 199 14.96 12.54 31.77
C GLY A 199 15.89 12.95 30.62
N LYS A 200 16.19 14.26 30.51
CA LYS A 200 17.52 14.69 30.03
C LYS A 200 18.60 14.24 31.02
N LYS A 201 19.74 13.75 30.54
CA LYS A 201 21.10 14.16 30.99
C LYS A 201 22.22 13.55 30.15
N ASP A 202 22.97 14.45 29.54
CA ASP A 202 24.44 14.48 29.37
C ASP A 202 25.19 13.25 28.81
N GLU A 203 25.74 13.42 27.60
CA GLU A 203 26.93 12.68 27.15
C GLU A 203 28.15 13.00 28.04
N PRO A 204 29.15 12.11 28.07
CA PRO A 204 30.36 12.53 27.36
C PRO A 204 30.95 11.47 26.41
N ASN A 205 31.46 11.99 25.29
CA ASN A 205 32.31 11.33 24.30
C ASN A 205 33.62 10.75 24.91
N VAL A 206 33.95 9.49 24.59
CA VAL A 206 35.34 9.02 24.50
C VAL A 206 35.49 8.05 23.32
N GLU A 207 36.25 8.47 22.30
CA GLU A 207 36.75 7.61 21.23
C GLU A 207 37.87 6.66 21.69
N GLU A 208 38.14 5.64 20.87
CA GLU A 208 39.34 4.77 20.88
C GLU A 208 39.64 3.90 22.11
N LYS A 209 39.48 2.58 21.90
CA LYS A 209 40.67 1.71 21.77
C LYS A 209 40.36 0.38 21.08
N LYS A 210 41.00 0.16 19.93
CA LYS A 210 41.25 -1.19 19.39
C LYS A 210 42.29 -1.87 20.29
N GLN A 211 42.13 -3.15 20.63
CA GLN A 211 43.17 -4.16 20.40
C GLN A 211 42.77 -5.62 20.74
N LYS A 212 43.44 -6.50 20.02
CA LYS A 212 43.33 -7.97 19.94
C LYS A 212 43.71 -8.68 21.25
N VAL A 213 43.01 -9.78 21.57
CA VAL A 213 43.58 -11.06 22.07
C VAL A 213 42.69 -12.16 21.48
N LYS A 214 43.10 -12.93 20.46
CA LYS A 214 44.02 -14.10 20.42
C LYS A 214 43.54 -15.34 21.18
N THR A 215 43.62 -16.46 20.46
CA THR A 215 43.23 -17.83 20.80
C THR A 215 44.22 -18.52 21.75
N GLU A 216 43.78 -19.69 22.25
CA GLU A 216 44.56 -20.81 22.84
C GLU A 216 45.08 -20.65 24.28
N LEU A 217 44.45 -21.45 25.16
CA LEU A 217 45.06 -22.65 25.75
C LEU A 217 43.97 -23.72 25.97
#